data_AF-A0A0C3RPK5-F1
#
_entry.id   AF-A0A0C3RPK5-F1
#
_cell.length_a   1.000
_cell.length_b   1.000
_cell.length_c   1.000
_cell.angle_alpha   90.00
_cell.angle_beta   90.00
_cell.angle_gamma   90.00
#
_symmetry.space_group_name_H-M   'P 1'
#
loop_
_entity.id
_entity.type
_entity.pdbx_description
1 polymer ?
#
loop_
_entity_poly.entity_id
_entity_poly.type
_entity_poly.pdbx_seq_one_letter_code
_entity_poly.pdbx_strand_id
1 'polypeptide(L)' 'PGVYSLINARSGTAADLHGGDHRSLIGYTSHGGKNQQWKFEPLGDGYSICS' A
#
# COMPACT_ATOMS: atom_id res chain seq x y z
N PRO A 1 -6.78 3.76 12.91
CA PRO A 1 -6.45 2.41 12.43
C PRO A 1 -7.42 1.99 11.33
N GLY A 2 -6.94 1.38 10.26
CA GLY A 2 -7.77 1.01 9.12
C GLY A 2 -6.95 0.46 7.95
N VAL A 3 -7.65 -0.02 6.94
CA VAL A 3 -7.06 -0.50 5.68
C VAL A 3 -7.32 0.53 4.60
N TYR A 4 -6.25 0.96 3.92
CA TYR A 4 -6.30 2.04 2.93
C TYR A 4 -5.49 1.70 1.69
N SER A 5 -5.84 2.30 0.56
CA SER A 5 -4.97 2.36 -0.62
C SER A 5 -4.18 3.67 -0.59
N LEU A 6 -2.87 3.59 -0.82
CA LEU A 6 -2.03 4.78 -0.97
C LEU A 6 -1.90 5.10 -2.45
N ILE A 7 -2.46 6.24 -2.86
CA ILE A 7 -2.45 6.67 -4.26
C ILE A 7 -1.42 7.78 -4.45
N ASN A 8 -0.53 7.61 -5.42
CA ASN A 8 0.37 8.66 -5.84
C ASN A 8 -0.42 9.77 -6.55
N ALA A 9 -0.40 10.98 -6.00
CA ALA A 9 -1.21 12.10 -6.52
C ALA A 9 -0.81 12.57 -7.94
N ARG A 10 0.42 12.28 -8.39
CA ARG A 10 0.90 12.66 -9.73
C ARG A 10 0.54 11.62 -10.78
N SER A 11 0.80 10.34 -10.51
CA SER A 11 0.62 9.27 -11.50
C SER A 11 -0.74 8.57 -11.40
N GLY A 12 -1.45 8.70 -10.27
CA GLY A 12 -2.68 7.95 -10.00
C GLY A 12 -2.45 6.47 -9.70
N THR A 13 -1.20 6.00 -9.66
CA THR A 13 -0.87 4.61 -9.33
C THR A 13 -0.98 4.35 -7.84
N ALA A 14 -1.38 3.14 -7.46
CA ALA A 14 -1.40 2.67 -6.09
C ALA A 14 -0.02 2.15 -5.67
N ALA A 15 0.32 2.29 -4.38
CA ALA A 15 1.40 1.52 -3.77
C ALA A 15 1.01 0.03 -3.75
N ASP A 16 1.77 -0.79 -4.46
CA ASP A 16 1.44 -2.18 -4.77
C ASP A 16 2.61 -3.09 -4.38
N LEU A 17 2.35 -4.11 -3.55
CA LEU A 17 3.29 -5.19 -3.30
C LEU A 17 3.34 -6.09 -4.54
N HIS A 18 4.49 -6.08 -5.20
CA HIS A 18 4.66 -6.77 -6.47
C HIS A 18 4.36 -8.28 -6.36
N GLY A 19 3.35 -8.75 -7.09
CA GLY A 19 2.83 -10.12 -6.98
C GLY A 19 3.76 -11.22 -7.50
N GLY A 20 4.85 -10.86 -8.20
CA GLY A 20 5.84 -11.84 -8.66
C GLY A 20 6.88 -12.20 -7.60
N ASP A 21 7.36 -11.21 -6.86
CA ASP A 21 8.46 -11.38 -5.90
C ASP A 21 8.03 -11.24 -4.43
N HIS A 22 6.80 -10.77 -4.18
CA HIS A 22 6.21 -10.56 -2.87
C HIS A 22 7.10 -9.74 -1.92
N ARG A 23 7.91 -8.84 -2.49
CA ARG A 23 8.93 -8.09 -1.75
C ARG A 23 9.05 -6.66 -2.22
N SER A 24 9.02 -6.42 -3.53
CA SER A 24 9.19 -5.08 -4.08
C SER A 24 7.91 -4.28 -3.90
N LEU A 25 8.03 -3.04 -3.42
CA LEU A 25 6.93 -2.07 -3.44
C LEU A 25 7.04 -1.23 -4.71
N ILE A 26 6.03 -1.29 -5.56
CA ILE A 26 5.98 -0.60 -6.84
C ILE A 26 4.78 0.35 -6.91
N GLY A 27 4.80 1.25 -7.89
CA GLY A 27 3.59 1.95 -8.33
C GLY A 27 2.92 1.15 -9.43
N TYR A 28 1.67 0.73 -9.22
CA TYR A 28 0.90 0.00 -10.24
C TYR A 28 -0.51 0.57 -10.42
N THR A 29 -1.14 0.28 -11.55
CA THR A 29 -2.51 0.71 -11.82
C THR A 29 -3.43 0.25 -10.69
N SER A 30 -4.21 1.17 -10.12
CA SER A 30 -5.13 0.86 -9.03
C SER A 30 -6.23 -0.09 -9.51
N HIS A 31 -6.30 -1.28 -8.91
CA HIS A 31 -7.30 -2.31 -9.21
C HIS A 31 -7.92 -2.92 -7.94
N GLY A 32 -7.64 -2.35 -6.76
CA GLY A 32 -8.25 -2.77 -5.49
C GLY A 32 -7.78 -4.14 -4.99
N GLY A 33 -6.67 -4.66 -5.53
CA GLY A 33 -6.08 -5.92 -5.10
C GLY A 33 -5.65 -5.87 -3.63
N LYS A 34 -5.57 -7.02 -2.95
CA LYS A 34 -5.09 -7.08 -1.55
C LYS A 34 -3.66 -6.56 -1.42
N ASN A 35 -2.83 -6.77 -2.43
CA ASN A 35 -1.48 -6.24 -2.53
C ASN A 35 -1.43 -4.70 -2.70
N GLN A 36 -2.58 -4.02 -2.84
CA GLN A 36 -2.72 -2.56 -2.90
C GLN A 36 -3.47 -2.00 -1.67
N GLN A 37 -3.61 -2.82 -0.63
CA GLN A 37 -4.33 -2.48 0.60
C GLN A 37 -3.36 -2.60 1.77
N TRP A 38 -3.28 -1.54 2.57
CA TRP A 38 -2.31 -1.42 3.63
C TRP A 38 -3.00 -1.07 4.94
N LYS A 39 -2.75 -1.87 5.97
CA LYS A 39 -3.21 -1.64 7.32
C LYS A 39 -2.29 -0.64 8.02
N PHE A 40 -2.87 0.43 8.53
CA PHE A 40 -2.18 1.41 9.36
C PHE A 40 -2.50 1.15 10.83
N GLU A 41 -1.47 0.85 11.61
CA GLU A 41 -1.58 0.59 13.04
C GLU A 41 -0.74 1.61 13.81
N PRO A 42 -1.28 2.25 14.87
CA PRO A 42 -0.51 3.16 15.70
C PRO A 42 0.73 2.46 16.29
N LEU A 43 1.87 3.13 16.23
CA LEU A 43 3.15 2.68 16.78
C LEU A 43 3.85 3.88 17.45
N GLY A 44 3.55 4.09 18.74
CA GLY A 44 4.00 5.29 19.47
C GLY A 44 3.46 6.56 18.83
N ASP A 45 4.36 7.49 18.50
CA ASP A 45 4.03 8.75 17.81
C ASP A 45 3.84 8.58 16.29
N GLY A 46 3.99 7.36 15.76
CA GLY A 46 3.89 7.04 14.34
C GLY A 46 2.92 5.90 14.02
N TYR A 47 3.08 5.31 12.83
CA TYR A 47 2.31 4.17 12.36
C TYR A 47 3.22 3.10 11.76
N SER A 48 2.91 1.83 12.00
CA SER A 48 3.34 0.74 11.12
C SER A 48 2.36 0.62 9.95
N ILE A 49 2.90 0.25 8.78
CA ILE A 49 2.14 0.02 7.55
C ILE A 49 2.44 -1.41 7.10
N CYS A 50 1.42 -2.25 7.05
CA CYS A 50 1.53 -3.69 6.78
C CYS A 50 0.53 -4.08 5.68
N SER A 51 0.89 -4.99 4.76
CA SER A 51 -0.09 -5.59 3.84
C SER A 51 -0.83 -6.74 4.52
#